data_AF-A0A1V5PL30-F1
#
_entry.id   AF-A0A1V5PL30-F1
#
_cell.length_a   1.000
_cell.length_b   1.000
_cell.length_c   1.000
_cell.angle_alpha   90.00
_cell.angle_beta   90.00
_cell.angle_gamma   90.00
#
_symmetry.space_group_name_H-M   'P 1'
#
loop_
_entity.id
_entity.type
_entity.pdbx_description
1 polymer ?
#
loop_
_entity_poly.entity_id
_entity_poly.type
_entity_poly.pdbx_seq_one_letter_code
_entity_poly.pdbx_strand_id
1 'polypeptide(L)'
;MNCPNHPNMTALRVCNECGRNFCTMCAPLKGGKTLCGDCKKDMAILKEREKQTEGEGPLKREDYIRKSREVKQSRMGDLLKTANAKWKHLSTVKICINHNDIQAVAACCRCKKNICETCIAFENKDDLICKDCWKKIPLSQRLSRQTKGHW
;
A
#
# COMPACT_ATOMS: atom_id res chain seq x y z
N MET A 1 17.99 15.41 17.34
CA MET A 1 16.73 14.88 16.77
C MET A 1 17.09 13.87 15.69
N ASN A 2 16.32 12.78 15.55
CA ASN A 2 16.61 11.74 14.55
C ASN A 2 15.81 11.97 13.27
N CYS A 3 16.31 11.45 12.15
CA CYS A 3 15.64 11.55 10.86
C CYS A 3 14.33 10.72 10.89
N PRO A 4 13.18 11.29 10.47
CA PRO A 4 11.90 10.57 10.42
C PRO A 4 11.96 9.29 9.58
N ASN A 5 12.76 9.30 8.52
CA ASN A 5 12.94 8.17 7.61
C ASN A 5 14.01 7.18 8.09
N HIS A 6 14.82 7.57 9.08
CA HIS A 6 15.94 6.78 9.57
C HIS A 6 16.13 7.04 11.07
N PRO A 7 15.41 6.30 11.93
CA PRO A 7 15.45 6.51 13.39
C PRO A 7 16.84 6.37 14.00
N ASN A 8 17.74 5.64 13.33
CA ASN A 8 19.13 5.41 13.76
C ASN A 8 20.12 6.46 13.22
N MET A 9 19.66 7.47 12.48
CA MET A 9 20.51 8.54 11.95
C MET A 9 20.11 9.91 12.49
N THR A 10 21.09 10.69 12.92
CA THR A 10 20.89 12.07 13.37
C THR A 10 20.40 12.94 12.21
N ALA A 11 19.34 13.71 12.46
CA ALA A 11 18.88 14.73 11.53
C ALA A 11 19.78 15.96 11.64
N LEU A 12 20.51 16.27 10.56
CA LEU A 12 21.50 17.34 10.49
C LEU A 12 21.04 18.53 9.63
N ARG A 13 19.91 18.39 8.94
CA ARG A 13 19.43 19.36 7.96
C ARG A 13 17.96 19.65 8.15
N VAL A 14 17.56 20.90 7.94
CA VAL A 14 16.16 21.34 7.94
C VAL A 14 15.71 21.47 6.49
N CYS A 15 14.54 20.94 6.13
CA CYS A 15 13.93 21.19 4.83
C CYS A 15 13.41 22.63 4.77
N ASN A 16 13.82 23.40 3.76
CA ASN A 16 13.44 24.80 3.62
C ASN A 16 11.93 25.00 3.33
N GLU A 17 11.24 23.99 2.79
CA GLU A 17 9.82 24.10 2.44
C GLU A 17 8.92 23.67 3.60
N CYS A 18 9.20 22.51 4.20
CA CYS A 18 8.33 21.92 5.23
C CYS A 18 8.86 22.07 6.66
N GLY A 19 10.04 22.66 6.86
CA GLY A 19 10.65 22.92 8.17
C GLY A 19 11.07 21.67 8.96
N ARG A 20 10.90 20.47 8.42
CA ARG A 20 11.23 19.21 9.11
C ARG A 20 12.73 18.91 9.05
N ASN A 21 13.21 18.22 10.09
CA ASN A 21 14.59 17.79 10.22
C ASN A 21 14.83 16.44 9.54
N PHE A 22 15.88 16.33 8.72
CA PHE A 22 16.25 15.13 7.97
C PHE A 22 17.75 14.86 8.03
N CYS A 23 18.16 13.62 7.76
CA CYS A 23 19.56 13.29 7.54
C CYS A 23 20.04 13.83 6.18
N THR A 24 21.36 13.86 5.97
CA THR A 24 21.99 14.32 4.71
C THR A 24 21.53 13.54 3.48
N MET A 25 21.15 12.27 3.65
CA MET A 25 20.59 11.43 2.58
C MET A 25 19.15 11.82 2.21
N CYS A 26 18.33 12.15 3.21
CA CYS A 26 16.91 12.48 3.00
C CYS A 26 16.67 13.92 2.58
N ALA A 27 17.58 14.84 2.93
CA ALA A 27 17.56 16.20 2.46
C ALA A 27 18.96 16.62 1.95
N PRO A 28 19.36 16.17 0.75
CA PRO A 28 20.65 16.55 0.19
C PRO A 28 20.63 18.00 -0.26
N LEU A 29 21.71 18.71 0.05
CA LEU A 29 21.94 20.11 -0.33
C LEU A 29 22.12 20.18 -1.86
N LYS A 30 21.22 20.89 -2.55
CA LYS A 30 21.31 21.09 -4.00
C LYS A 30 21.06 22.55 -4.31
N GLY A 31 22.08 23.25 -4.81
CA GLY A 31 22.01 24.68 -5.14
C GLY A 31 21.76 25.58 -3.92
N GLY A 32 22.39 25.29 -2.78
CA GLY A 32 22.27 26.09 -1.55
C GLY A 32 20.96 25.93 -0.76
N LYS A 33 19.99 25.17 -1.29
CA LYS A 33 18.75 24.83 -0.59
C LYS A 33 18.76 23.37 -0.14
N THR A 34 18.19 23.13 1.04
CA THR A 34 18.00 21.78 1.56
C THR A 34 16.53 21.40 1.39
N LEU A 35 16.26 20.41 0.55
CA LEU A 35 14.90 19.95 0.27
C LEU A 35 14.79 18.46 0.57
N CYS A 36 13.73 18.05 1.28
CA CYS A 36 13.44 16.64 1.49
C CYS A 36 12.97 15.96 0.20
N GLY A 37 13.01 14.63 0.18
CA GLY A 37 12.58 13.83 -0.97
C GLY A 37 11.15 14.12 -1.44
N ASP A 38 10.24 14.43 -0.52
CA ASP A 38 8.83 14.70 -0.86
C ASP A 38 8.67 16.07 -1.51
N CYS A 39 9.19 17.13 -0.89
CA CYS A 39 9.15 18.48 -1.47
C CYS A 39 9.90 18.57 -2.82
N LYS A 40 10.94 17.74 -3.04
CA LYS A 40 11.60 17.64 -4.34
C LYS A 40 10.68 17.07 -5.43
N LYS A 41 9.84 16.09 -5.11
CA LYS A 41 8.89 15.50 -6.06
C LYS A 41 7.78 16.50 -6.41
N ASP A 42 7.25 17.20 -5.40
CA ASP A 42 6.19 18.20 -5.61
C ASP A 42 6.65 19.33 -6.55
N MET A 43 7.89 19.82 -6.38
CA MET A 43 8.48 20.84 -7.26
C MET A 43 8.73 20.35 -8.69
N ALA A 44 9.03 19.06 -8.87
CA ALA A 44 9.19 18.48 -10.21
C ALA A 44 7.83 18.43 -10.94
N ILE A 45 6.75 18.05 -10.24
CA ILE A 45 5.40 17.98 -10.79
C ILE A 45 4.88 19.37 -11.19
N LEU A 46 5.14 20.39 -10.37
CA LEU A 46 4.74 21.77 -10.67
C LEU A 46 5.44 22.29 -11.95
N LYS A 47 6.74 22.03 -12.11
CA LYS A 47 7.48 22.42 -13.32
C LYS A 47 7.00 21.72 -14.60
N GLU A 48 6.56 20.47 -14.50
CA GLU A 48 5.99 19.77 -15.66
C GLU A 48 4.62 20.33 -16.06
N ARG A 49 3.81 20.77 -15.08
CA ARG A 49 2.51 21.41 -15.34
C ARG A 49 2.64 22.76 -16.03
N GLU A 50 3.61 23.59 -15.63
CA GLU A 50 3.84 24.91 -16.24
C GLU A 50 4.27 24.81 -17.71
N LYS A 51 5.04 23.78 -18.07
CA LYS A 51 5.41 23.52 -19.48
C LYS A 51 4.24 23.12 -20.37
N GLN A 52 3.14 22.61 -19.80
CA GLN A 52 1.95 22.22 -20.59
C GLN A 52 1.01 23.41 -20.87
N THR A 53 1.16 24.53 -20.16
CA THR A 53 0.25 25.68 -20.30
C THR A 53 0.64 26.69 -21.37
N GLU A 54 1.84 26.62 -21.96
CA GLU A 54 2.33 27.63 -22.91
C GLU A 54 2.11 27.30 -24.39
N GLY A 55 1.39 26.22 -24.73
CA GLY A 55 1.42 25.69 -26.10
C GLY A 55 0.14 25.10 -26.67
N GLU A 56 -1.05 25.64 -26.43
CA GLU A 56 -2.24 25.20 -27.21
C GLU A 56 -3.18 26.37 -27.58
N GLY A 57 -3.10 26.77 -28.85
CA GLY A 57 -4.10 27.62 -29.51
C GLY A 57 -5.48 26.95 -29.63
N PRO A 58 -6.53 27.71 -29.94
CA PRO A 58 -7.93 27.35 -29.66
C PRO A 58 -8.57 26.26 -30.54
N LEU A 59 -7.84 25.56 -31.41
CA LEU A 59 -8.43 24.69 -32.45
C LEU A 59 -8.46 23.18 -32.15
N LYS A 60 -8.14 22.72 -30.92
CA LYS A 60 -8.17 21.27 -30.58
C LYS A 60 -8.78 20.92 -29.21
N ARG A 61 -9.47 21.87 -28.57
CA ARG A 61 -9.92 21.70 -27.17
C ARG A 61 -11.06 20.69 -27.02
N GLU A 62 -12.00 20.66 -27.97
CA GLU A 62 -13.23 19.86 -27.85
C GLU A 62 -12.98 18.36 -28.08
N ASP A 63 -12.14 18.00 -29.06
CA ASP A 63 -11.77 16.60 -29.30
C ASP A 63 -10.85 16.03 -28.21
N TYR A 64 -9.98 16.86 -27.63
CA TYR A 64 -9.15 16.44 -26.50
C TYR A 64 -9.98 16.24 -25.22
N ILE A 65 -10.97 17.10 -24.94
CA ILE A 65 -11.89 16.94 -23.81
C ILE A 65 -12.76 15.69 -23.97
N ARG A 66 -13.25 15.42 -25.20
CA ARG A 66 -14.06 14.22 -25.49
C ARG A 66 -13.27 12.93 -25.31
N LYS A 67 -12.08 12.81 -25.93
CA LYS A 67 -11.19 11.65 -25.72
C LYS A 67 -10.75 11.51 -24.25
N SER A 68 -10.47 12.61 -23.57
CA SER A 68 -10.08 12.60 -22.15
C SER A 68 -11.22 12.16 -21.23
N ARG A 69 -12.49 12.44 -21.58
CA ARG A 69 -13.66 11.95 -20.83
C ARG A 69 -13.88 10.45 -21.06
N GLU A 70 -13.77 9.96 -22.29
CA GLU A 70 -13.90 8.53 -22.62
C GLU A 70 -12.79 7.70 -21.94
N VAL A 71 -11.54 8.15 -22.00
CA VAL A 71 -10.41 7.45 -21.34
C VAL A 71 -10.57 7.42 -19.82
N LYS A 72 -11.08 8.51 -19.20
CA LYS A 72 -11.34 8.54 -17.75
C LYS A 72 -12.53 7.67 -17.35
N GLN A 73 -13.59 7.61 -18.15
CA GLN A 73 -14.75 6.74 -17.90
C GLN A 73 -14.39 5.26 -18.00
N SER A 74 -13.64 4.86 -19.04
CA SER A 74 -13.17 3.48 -19.20
C SER A 74 -12.26 3.05 -18.03
N ARG A 75 -11.30 3.91 -17.65
CA ARG A 75 -10.39 3.64 -16.52
C ARG A 75 -11.13 3.56 -15.17
N MET A 76 -12.14 4.40 -14.93
CA MET A 76 -12.98 4.30 -13.74
C MET A 76 -13.80 3.00 -13.73
N GLY A 77 -14.35 2.60 -14.88
CA GLY A 77 -15.06 1.33 -15.03
C GLY A 77 -14.19 0.12 -14.69
N ASP A 78 -12.96 0.10 -15.18
CA ASP A 78 -12.01 -1.00 -14.92
C ASP A 78 -11.53 -1.03 -13.47
N LEU A 79 -11.29 0.13 -12.85
CA LEU A 79 -10.98 0.22 -11.42
C LEU A 79 -12.14 -0.26 -10.54
N LEU A 80 -13.38 0.11 -10.87
CA LEU A 80 -14.57 -0.34 -10.15
C LEU A 80 -14.80 -1.85 -10.32
N LYS A 81 -14.59 -2.41 -11.52
CA LYS A 81 -14.65 -3.86 -11.75
C LYS A 81 -13.59 -4.60 -10.94
N THR A 82 -12.36 -4.09 -10.94
CA THR A 82 -11.25 -4.68 -10.17
C THR A 82 -11.50 -4.60 -8.67
N ALA A 83 -12.03 -3.47 -8.18
CA ALA A 83 -12.42 -3.33 -6.79
C ALA A 83 -13.54 -4.32 -6.45
N ASN A 84 -14.62 -4.37 -7.23
CA ASN A 84 -15.73 -5.30 -6.98
C ASN A 84 -15.31 -6.78 -7.03
N ALA A 85 -14.42 -7.16 -7.94
CA ALA A 85 -13.84 -8.51 -7.98
C ALA A 85 -13.04 -8.80 -6.70
N LYS A 86 -12.25 -7.83 -6.22
CA LYS A 86 -11.51 -7.94 -4.94
C LYS A 86 -12.46 -8.03 -3.74
N TRP A 87 -13.53 -7.24 -3.69
CA TRP A 87 -14.52 -7.28 -2.62
C TRP A 87 -15.31 -8.60 -2.62
N LYS A 88 -15.73 -9.11 -3.79
CA LYS A 88 -16.38 -10.42 -3.91
C LYS A 88 -15.44 -11.55 -3.43
N HIS A 89 -14.17 -11.52 -3.80
CA HIS A 89 -13.19 -12.51 -3.34
C HIS A 89 -12.91 -12.41 -1.83
N LEU A 90 -12.87 -11.20 -1.25
CA LEU A 90 -12.71 -11.03 0.20
C LEU A 90 -13.96 -11.47 0.99
N SER A 91 -15.14 -11.39 0.38
CA SER A 91 -16.40 -11.83 1.02
C SER A 91 -16.52 -13.35 1.16
N THR A 92 -15.84 -14.12 0.30
CA THR A 92 -15.85 -15.60 0.35
C THR A 92 -14.69 -16.17 1.16
N VAL A 93 -13.67 -15.37 1.43
CA VAL A 93 -12.45 -15.80 2.12
C VAL A 93 -12.50 -15.35 3.58
N LYS A 94 -12.30 -16.30 4.50
CA LYS A 94 -12.12 -15.95 5.92
C LYS A 94 -10.83 -15.17 6.08
N ILE A 95 -10.90 -13.96 6.64
CA ILE A 95 -9.77 -13.07 6.87
C ILE A 95 -9.19 -13.31 8.27
N CYS A 96 -7.88 -13.13 8.43
CA CYS A 96 -7.24 -13.19 9.73
C CYS A 96 -7.76 -12.07 10.65
N ILE A 97 -8.08 -12.42 11.89
CA ILE A 97 -8.52 -11.46 12.91
C ILE A 97 -7.49 -10.37 13.22
N ASN A 98 -6.20 -10.68 13.06
CA ASN A 98 -5.09 -9.79 13.37
C ASN A 98 -4.59 -9.01 12.14
N HIS A 99 -4.99 -9.43 10.93
CA HIS A 99 -4.53 -8.84 9.67
C HIS A 99 -5.69 -8.79 8.66
N ASN A 100 -6.29 -7.60 8.50
CA ASN A 100 -7.52 -7.38 7.72
C ASN A 100 -7.35 -7.55 6.20
N ASP A 101 -6.13 -7.76 5.73
CA ASP A 101 -5.74 -7.94 4.34
C ASP A 101 -5.17 -9.34 4.04
N ILE A 102 -5.03 -10.19 5.07
CA ILE A 102 -4.43 -11.52 4.94
C ILE A 102 -5.50 -12.60 5.13
N GLN A 103 -5.55 -13.55 4.20
CA GLN A 103 -6.41 -14.72 4.28
C GLN A 103 -6.03 -15.58 5.50
N ALA A 104 -7.03 -15.97 6.27
CA ALA A 104 -6.86 -16.96 7.32
C ALA A 104 -6.65 -18.35 6.73
N VAL A 105 -5.73 -19.10 7.34
CA VAL A 105 -5.39 -20.47 6.95
C VAL A 105 -5.86 -21.48 7.99
N ALA A 106 -6.35 -21.04 9.14
CA ALA A 106 -6.90 -21.91 10.17
C ALA A 106 -7.94 -21.17 11.01
N ALA A 107 -8.90 -21.93 11.56
CA ALA A 107 -9.81 -21.45 12.58
C ALA A 107 -9.46 -22.09 13.93
N CYS A 108 -9.12 -21.28 14.92
CA CYS A 108 -8.82 -21.82 16.25
C CYS A 108 -10.12 -22.24 16.95
N CYS A 109 -10.24 -23.52 17.29
CA CYS A 109 -11.42 -24.07 17.98
C CYS A 109 -11.64 -23.46 19.37
N ARG A 110 -10.59 -22.98 20.05
CA ARG A 110 -10.68 -22.41 21.39
C ARG A 110 -11.14 -20.95 21.38
N CYS A 111 -10.43 -20.09 20.64
CA CYS A 111 -10.78 -18.66 20.59
C CYS A 111 -11.79 -18.32 19.50
N LYS A 112 -12.18 -19.29 18.66
CA LYS A 112 -13.10 -19.13 17.52
C LYS A 112 -12.65 -18.07 16.52
N LYS A 113 -11.36 -17.76 16.50
CA LYS A 113 -10.76 -16.76 15.61
C LYS A 113 -10.15 -17.44 14.38
N ASN A 114 -10.29 -16.77 13.24
CA ASN A 114 -9.60 -17.13 12.02
C ASN A 114 -8.20 -16.49 12.05
N ILE A 115 -7.16 -17.28 11.81
CA ILE A 115 -5.75 -16.84 11.90
C ILE A 115 -4.98 -17.19 10.62
N CYS A 116 -4.06 -16.32 10.21
CA CYS A 116 -3.11 -16.56 9.12
C CYS A 116 -1.85 -17.28 9.61
N GLU A 117 -0.96 -17.64 8.69
CA GLU A 117 0.29 -18.38 8.97
C GLU A 117 1.19 -17.66 9.98
N THR A 118 1.29 -16.34 9.88
CA THR A 118 2.08 -15.51 10.82
C THR A 118 1.49 -15.45 12.22
N CYS A 119 0.21 -15.83 12.39
CA CYS A 119 -0.48 -15.91 13.68
C CYS A 119 -0.52 -17.33 14.24
N ILE A 120 0.12 -18.30 13.57
CA ILE A 120 0.40 -19.62 14.10
C ILE A 120 1.75 -19.55 14.81
N ALA A 121 1.81 -19.93 16.08
CA ALA A 121 3.03 -19.91 16.87
C ALA A 121 3.97 -21.07 16.53
N PHE A 122 3.40 -22.27 16.33
CA PHE A 122 4.13 -23.49 15.98
C PHE A 122 3.27 -24.37 15.07
N GLU A 123 3.91 -25.08 14.15
CA GLU A 123 3.29 -26.06 13.27
C GLU A 123 4.02 -27.40 13.46
N ASN A 124 3.27 -28.42 13.89
CA ASN A 124 3.71 -29.81 14.00
C ASN A 124 2.97 -30.65 12.94
N LYS A 125 3.37 -31.92 12.79
CA LYS A 125 2.77 -32.85 11.82
C LYS A 125 1.27 -33.07 11.96
N ASP A 126 0.72 -32.87 13.16
CA ASP A 126 -0.70 -33.15 13.47
C ASP A 126 -1.48 -31.91 13.93
N ASP A 127 -0.77 -30.90 14.45
CA ASP A 127 -1.35 -29.76 15.17
C ASP A 127 -0.68 -28.43 14.80
N LEU A 128 -1.48 -27.36 14.79
CA LEU A 128 -1.03 -25.97 14.75
C LEU A 128 -1.24 -25.35 16.13
N ILE A 129 -0.37 -24.45 16.59
CA ILE A 129 -0.54 -23.74 17.86
C ILE A 129 -1.00 -22.31 17.57
N CYS A 130 -2.16 -21.92 18.12
CA CYS A 130 -2.63 -20.54 18.04
C CYS A 130 -1.71 -19.61 18.84
N LYS A 131 -1.22 -18.52 18.24
CA LYS A 131 -0.39 -17.54 18.94
C LYS A 131 -1.15 -16.74 20.02
N ASP A 132 -2.45 -16.55 19.84
CA ASP A 132 -3.27 -15.80 20.80
C ASP A 132 -3.54 -16.60 22.08
N CYS A 133 -3.95 -17.87 21.95
CA CYS A 133 -4.41 -18.67 23.08
C CYS A 133 -3.52 -19.86 23.44
N TRP A 134 -2.42 -20.08 22.70
CA TRP A 134 -1.44 -21.15 22.92
C TRP A 134 -2.06 -22.56 22.96
N LYS A 135 -3.24 -22.73 22.34
CA LYS A 135 -3.91 -24.02 22.22
C LYS A 135 -3.70 -24.63 20.85
N LYS A 136 -3.73 -25.96 20.85
CA LYS A 136 -3.69 -26.81 19.66
C LYS A 136 -4.93 -26.57 18.79
N ILE A 137 -4.68 -26.47 17.50
CA ILE A 137 -5.65 -26.42 16.42
C ILE A 137 -5.37 -27.67 15.60
N PRO A 138 -6.32 -28.61 15.52
CA PRO A 138 -6.17 -29.79 14.66
C PRO A 138 -5.92 -29.37 13.22
N LEU A 139 -5.05 -30.07 12.48
CA LEU A 139 -4.85 -29.79 11.05
C LEU A 139 -6.13 -29.90 10.21
N SER A 140 -7.14 -30.65 10.66
CA SER A 140 -8.47 -30.67 10.02
C SER A 140 -9.18 -29.31 10.01
N GLN A 141 -8.79 -28.39 10.90
CA GLN A 141 -9.28 -27.01 10.96
C GLN A 141 -8.43 -26.05 10.10
N ARG A 142 -7.42 -26.57 9.39
CA ARG A 142 -6.67 -25.80 8.40
C ARG A 142 -7.57 -25.55 7.20
N LEU A 143 -7.82 -24.28 6.93
CA LEU A 143 -8.51 -23.84 5.73
C LEU A 143 -7.55 -24.02 4.56
N SER A 144 -8.02 -24.64 3.47
CA SER A 144 -7.23 -24.85 2.26
C SER A 144 -6.64 -23.52 1.80
N ARG A 145 -5.31 -23.47 1.59
CA ARG A 145 -4.68 -22.38 0.84
C ARG A 145 -5.38 -22.33 -0.51
N GLN A 146 -6.15 -21.28 -0.80
CA GLN A 146 -6.44 -20.95 -2.19
C GLN A 146 -5.11 -20.44 -2.75
N THR A 147 -4.33 -21.36 -3.32
CA THR A 147 -3.20 -21.01 -4.15
C THR A 147 -3.73 -20.04 -5.19
N LYS A 148 -3.23 -18.80 -5.14
CA LYS A 148 -3.40 -17.85 -6.24
C LYS A 148 -2.89 -18.56 -7.48
N GLY A 149 -3.81 -18.98 -8.35
CA GLY A 149 -3.47 -19.28 -9.74
C GLY A 149 -2.78 -18.03 -10.28
N HIS A 150 -1.51 -18.17 -10.58
CA HIS A 150 -0.78 -17.21 -11.41
C HIS A 150 -1.57 -17.10 -12.72
N TRP A 151 -2.12 -15.91 -12.97
CA TRP A 151 -2.55 -15.48 -14.30
C TRP A 151 -1.37 -14.78 -14.97
#